data_AF-A0A2A4WXF1-F1
#
_entry.id   AF-A0A2A4WXF1-F1
#
_cell.length_a   1.000
_cell.length_b   1.000
_cell.length_c   1.000
_cell.angle_alpha   90.00
_cell.angle_beta   90.00
_cell.angle_gamma   90.00
#
_symmetry.space_group_name_H-M   'P 1'
#
loop_
_entity.id
_entity.type
_entity.pdbx_description
1 polymer ?
#
loop_
_entity_poly.entity_id
_entity_poly.type
_entity_poly.pdbx_seq_one_letter_code
_entity_poly.pdbx_strand_id
1 'polypeptide(L)'
;MPTEVGRNRSAAFVREGVAESTGEFNDNVKLDRVDAINQIFAEFEFAYHNQFHKAFSDAESQIIAKKYWLGTLEQYSPLQIVHAAKQVIRTQEYLPSIAALVKACEQSLDLFGLPSPRQAYIEACGASSPKRDYPWSHEAVYLAGQAAGWFVLATESESASFPLFDYHYQLLCRRVISGEQLEVTVVAPLPDKVARLLSKNEAKARLAKMRDELGL
;
A
#
# COMPACT_ATOMS: atom_id res chain seq x y z
N MET A 1 54.63 -6.61 -49.64
CA MET A 1 54.19 -6.68 -51.04
C MET A 1 54.74 -7.97 -51.64
N PRO A 2 53.98 -8.87 -52.29
CA PRO A 2 52.53 -9.18 -52.24
C PRO A 2 52.27 -10.69 -51.94
N THR A 3 51.41 -11.08 -51.00
CA THR A 3 49.96 -11.41 -51.13
C THR A 3 49.62 -12.48 -52.19
N GLU A 4 49.49 -13.75 -51.77
CA GLU A 4 48.79 -14.81 -52.53
C GLU A 4 47.37 -15.01 -51.98
N VAL A 5 46.41 -14.99 -52.89
CA VAL A 5 44.97 -14.96 -52.64
C VAL A 5 44.43 -16.38 -52.61
N GLY A 6 44.13 -16.88 -51.40
CA GLY A 6 43.49 -18.17 -51.17
C GLY A 6 41.99 -18.12 -51.47
N ARG A 7 41.58 -18.90 -52.47
CA ARG A 7 40.21 -19.17 -52.91
C ARG A 7 39.24 -19.45 -51.76
N ASN A 8 38.17 -18.66 -51.71
CA ASN A 8 37.03 -18.85 -50.82
C ASN A 8 36.16 -20.01 -51.34
N ARG A 9 36.09 -21.13 -50.59
CA ARG A 9 35.11 -22.20 -50.81
C ARG A 9 33.89 -21.94 -49.93
N SER A 10 32.77 -21.71 -50.59
CA SER A 10 31.44 -21.59 -50.00
C SER A 10 31.06 -22.86 -49.24
N ALA A 11 30.96 -22.77 -47.91
CA ALA A 11 30.24 -23.74 -47.10
C ALA A 11 29.08 -23.00 -46.44
N ALA A 12 27.87 -23.44 -46.79
CA ALA A 12 26.61 -22.93 -46.28
C ALA A 12 26.55 -23.09 -44.76
N PHE A 13 26.52 -21.98 -44.02
CA PHE A 13 26.11 -21.98 -42.62
C PHE A 13 24.63 -21.64 -42.58
N VAL A 14 23.83 -22.68 -42.35
CA VAL A 14 22.40 -22.59 -42.06
C VAL A 14 22.26 -21.71 -40.82
N ARG A 15 21.59 -20.56 -40.98
CA ARG A 15 21.17 -19.72 -39.85
C ARG A 15 19.95 -20.39 -39.23
N GLU A 16 20.21 -21.22 -38.23
CA GLU A 16 19.17 -21.69 -37.31
C GLU A 16 18.75 -20.48 -36.49
N GLY A 17 17.60 -19.92 -36.85
CA GLY A 17 16.98 -18.83 -36.10
C GLY A 17 16.69 -19.33 -34.69
N VAL A 18 17.43 -18.82 -33.71
CA VAL A 18 17.08 -18.93 -32.30
C VAL A 18 15.72 -18.25 -32.18
N ALA A 19 14.67 -19.05 -32.09
CA ALA A 19 13.36 -18.58 -31.69
C ALA A 19 13.53 -18.00 -30.28
N GLU A 20 13.51 -16.67 -30.19
CA GLU A 20 13.29 -15.97 -28.94
C GLU A 20 11.99 -16.56 -28.37
N SER A 21 12.15 -17.30 -27.28
CA SER A 21 11.07 -17.59 -26.34
C SER A 21 10.59 -16.23 -25.87
N THR A 22 9.60 -15.68 -26.55
CA THR A 22 8.68 -14.69 -25.99
C THR A 22 8.03 -15.38 -24.80
N GLY A 23 8.71 -15.30 -23.66
CA GLY A 23 8.11 -15.57 -22.37
C GLY A 23 6.93 -14.63 -22.30
N GLU A 24 5.74 -15.18 -22.48
CA GLU A 24 4.52 -14.56 -22.02
C GLU A 24 4.73 -14.31 -20.53
N PHE A 25 5.18 -13.11 -20.19
CA PHE A 25 5.12 -12.62 -18.83
C PHE A 25 3.64 -12.61 -18.50
N ASN A 26 3.20 -13.67 -17.84
CA ASN A 26 1.90 -13.74 -17.22
C ASN A 26 1.84 -12.60 -16.21
N ASP A 27 1.34 -11.44 -16.62
CA ASP A 27 1.01 -10.28 -15.79
C ASP A 27 -0.14 -10.56 -14.80
N ASN A 28 -0.36 -11.84 -14.48
CA ASN A 28 -1.37 -12.34 -13.56
C ASN A 28 -0.88 -13.50 -12.70
N VAL A 29 0.44 -13.65 -12.51
CA VAL A 29 0.92 -14.45 -11.37
C VAL A 29 0.69 -13.60 -10.14
N LYS A 30 -0.42 -13.84 -9.43
CA LYS A 30 -0.54 -13.41 -8.03
C LYS A 30 0.67 -13.99 -7.31
N LEU A 31 1.63 -13.14 -6.97
CA LEU A 31 2.82 -13.52 -6.23
C LEU A 31 2.36 -14.24 -4.96
N ASP A 32 2.58 -15.55 -4.87
CA ASP A 32 2.30 -16.27 -3.64
C ASP A 32 3.40 -15.97 -2.62
N ARG A 33 3.11 -16.15 -1.33
CA ARG A 33 4.08 -16.02 -0.26
C ARG A 33 5.21 -17.03 -0.43
N VAL A 34 4.92 -18.25 -0.91
CA VAL A 34 5.95 -19.24 -1.24
C VAL A 34 6.92 -18.69 -2.30
N ASP A 35 6.39 -18.07 -3.36
CA ASP A 35 7.18 -17.48 -4.42
C ASP A 35 8.00 -16.30 -3.92
N ALA A 36 7.41 -15.43 -3.09
CA ALA A 36 8.13 -14.33 -2.44
C ALA A 36 9.29 -14.83 -1.58
N ILE A 37 9.08 -15.88 -0.75
CA ILE A 37 10.15 -16.47 0.06
C ILE A 37 11.25 -17.07 -0.82
N ASN A 38 10.89 -17.79 -1.88
CA ASN A 38 11.88 -18.34 -2.80
C ASN A 38 12.68 -17.23 -3.49
N GLN A 39 12.01 -16.16 -3.92
CA GLN A 39 12.64 -15.01 -4.53
C GLN A 39 13.63 -14.33 -3.59
N ILE A 40 13.24 -14.01 -2.34
CA ILE A 40 14.17 -13.33 -1.41
C ILE A 40 15.37 -14.21 -1.07
N PHE A 41 15.20 -15.54 -1.00
CA PHE A 41 16.33 -16.45 -0.77
C PHE A 41 17.30 -16.46 -1.95
N ALA A 42 16.79 -16.40 -3.18
CA ALA A 42 17.63 -16.25 -4.36
C ALA A 42 18.35 -14.89 -4.39
N GLU A 43 17.67 -13.81 -4.00
CA GLU A 43 18.28 -12.49 -3.87
C GLU A 43 19.37 -12.47 -2.78
N PHE A 44 19.17 -13.13 -1.64
CA PHE A 44 20.18 -13.26 -0.59
C PHE A 44 21.36 -14.15 -1.00
N GLU A 45 21.12 -15.24 -1.74
CA GLU A 45 22.19 -16.07 -2.28
C GLU A 45 23.09 -15.28 -3.22
N PHE A 46 22.51 -14.42 -4.06
CA PHE A 46 23.27 -13.54 -4.95
C PHE A 46 24.01 -12.43 -4.18
N ALA A 47 23.32 -11.76 -3.25
CA ALA A 47 23.89 -10.61 -2.52
C ALA A 47 24.96 -11.02 -1.48
N TYR A 48 24.80 -12.19 -0.85
CA TYR A 48 25.60 -12.63 0.29
C TYR A 48 26.27 -14.00 0.07
N HIS A 49 26.57 -14.36 -1.18
CA HIS A 49 27.04 -15.68 -1.64
C HIS A 49 27.84 -16.52 -0.62
N ASN A 50 28.99 -16.02 -0.15
CA ASN A 50 29.84 -16.76 0.79
C ASN A 50 29.19 -16.97 2.17
N GLN A 51 28.48 -15.96 2.70
CA GLN A 51 27.77 -16.08 3.98
C GLN A 51 26.56 -17.00 3.83
N PHE A 52 25.85 -16.91 2.70
CA PHE A 52 24.69 -17.72 2.40
C PHE A 52 25.03 -19.22 2.33
N HIS A 53 26.05 -19.61 1.56
CA HIS A 53 26.48 -21.02 1.50
C HIS A 53 27.11 -21.53 2.80
N LYS A 54 27.65 -20.65 3.65
CA LYS A 54 28.09 -21.03 5.01
C LYS A 54 26.91 -21.26 5.96
N ALA A 55 25.86 -20.45 5.85
CA ALA A 55 24.66 -20.58 6.68
C ALA A 55 23.75 -21.73 6.21
N PHE A 56 23.72 -22.00 4.90
CA PHE A 56 22.90 -23.01 4.24
C PHE A 56 23.79 -23.91 3.38
N SER A 57 24.59 -24.74 4.03
CA SER A 57 25.56 -25.64 3.36
C SER A 57 24.90 -26.77 2.58
N ASP A 58 23.68 -27.14 2.96
CA ASP A 58 22.93 -28.26 2.40
C ASP A 58 21.51 -27.82 2.02
N ALA A 59 20.94 -28.52 1.03
CA ALA A 59 19.61 -28.19 0.50
C ALA A 59 18.50 -28.38 1.55
N GLU A 60 18.65 -29.35 2.46
CA GLU A 60 17.69 -29.60 3.54
C GLU A 60 17.64 -28.41 4.51
N SER A 61 18.78 -27.88 4.93
CA SER A 61 18.88 -26.67 5.77
C SER A 61 18.20 -25.47 5.12
N GLN A 62 18.39 -25.27 3.81
CA GLN A 62 17.71 -24.19 3.09
C GLN A 62 16.18 -24.40 3.07
N ILE A 63 15.70 -25.63 2.86
CA ILE A 63 14.27 -25.95 2.88
C ILE A 63 13.66 -25.71 4.27
N ILE A 64 14.34 -26.13 5.34
CA ILE A 64 13.90 -25.91 6.73
C ILE A 64 13.84 -24.41 7.03
N ALA A 65 14.85 -23.65 6.62
CA ALA A 65 14.88 -22.20 6.79
C ALA A 65 13.71 -21.53 6.05
N LYS A 66 13.47 -21.88 4.78
CA LYS A 66 12.33 -21.34 4.00
C LYS A 66 10.99 -21.63 4.68
N LYS A 67 10.77 -22.84 5.19
CA LYS A 67 9.56 -23.20 5.94
C LYS A 67 9.40 -22.37 7.21
N TYR A 68 10.47 -22.20 7.98
CA TYR A 68 10.47 -21.36 9.18
C TYR A 68 10.16 -19.89 8.87
N TRP A 69 10.73 -19.35 7.79
CA TRP A 69 10.50 -17.97 7.37
C TRP A 69 9.07 -17.77 6.87
N LEU A 70 8.52 -18.74 6.14
CA LEU A 70 7.15 -18.70 5.65
C LEU A 70 6.14 -18.62 6.80
N GLY A 71 6.32 -19.43 7.86
CA GLY A 71 5.46 -19.35 9.05
C GLY A 71 5.62 -18.05 9.83
N THR A 72 6.85 -17.54 9.95
CA THR A 72 7.10 -16.27 10.68
C THR A 72 6.54 -15.06 9.93
N LEU A 73 6.54 -15.09 8.59
CA LEU A 73 6.11 -13.97 7.74
C LEU A 73 4.66 -14.12 7.25
N GLU A 74 3.88 -15.01 7.85
CA GLU A 74 2.49 -15.29 7.45
C GLU A 74 1.56 -14.07 7.58
N GLN A 75 1.89 -13.12 8.45
CA GLN A 75 1.12 -11.89 8.64
C GLN A 75 1.41 -10.80 7.59
N TYR A 76 2.43 -10.97 6.75
CA TYR A 76 2.85 -9.97 5.76
C TYR A 76 2.45 -10.37 4.34
N SER A 77 2.21 -9.35 3.50
CA SER A 77 1.88 -9.61 2.10
C SER A 77 3.14 -10.01 1.30
N PRO A 78 3.01 -10.79 0.23
CA PRO A 78 4.14 -11.21 -0.60
C PRO A 78 4.97 -10.02 -1.13
N LEU A 79 4.30 -8.94 -1.55
CA LEU A 79 4.94 -7.70 -2.00
C LEU A 79 5.74 -7.02 -0.89
N GLN A 80 5.19 -6.97 0.32
CA GLN A 80 5.86 -6.40 1.49
C GLN A 80 7.15 -7.17 1.83
N ILE A 81 7.11 -8.50 1.78
CA ILE A 81 8.28 -9.36 2.05
C ILE A 81 9.40 -9.09 1.05
N VAL A 82 9.06 -9.06 -0.25
CA VAL A 82 10.05 -8.81 -1.32
C VAL A 82 10.65 -7.41 -1.19
N HIS A 83 9.84 -6.39 -0.91
CA HIS A 83 10.37 -5.05 -0.72
C HIS A 83 11.27 -4.95 0.51
N ALA A 84 10.83 -5.51 1.64
CA ALA A 84 11.62 -5.53 2.86
C ALA A 84 12.98 -6.18 2.64
N ALA A 85 13.05 -7.29 1.89
CA ALA A 85 14.30 -7.94 1.54
C ALA A 85 15.22 -7.02 0.72
N LYS A 86 14.69 -6.33 -0.30
CA LYS A 86 15.45 -5.36 -1.10
C LYS A 86 15.98 -4.20 -0.27
N GLN A 87 15.19 -3.69 0.67
CA GLN A 87 15.63 -2.64 1.59
C GLN A 87 16.75 -3.14 2.51
N VAL A 88 16.62 -4.35 3.04
CA VAL A 88 17.63 -4.96 3.90
C VAL A 88 18.94 -5.19 3.13
N ILE A 89 18.87 -5.69 1.89
CA ILE A 89 20.05 -5.87 1.03
C ILE A 89 20.83 -4.55 0.82
N ARG A 90 20.11 -3.43 0.69
CA ARG A 90 20.72 -2.11 0.51
C ARG A 90 21.33 -1.52 1.79
N THR A 91 20.89 -1.98 2.96
CA THR A 91 21.21 -1.36 4.25
C THR A 91 22.13 -2.21 5.11
N GLN A 92 22.14 -3.54 4.94
CA GLN A 92 22.94 -4.46 5.72
C GLN A 92 24.07 -5.07 4.89
N GLU A 93 25.28 -5.02 5.45
CA GLU A 93 26.49 -5.58 4.85
C GLU A 93 26.58 -7.12 5.00
N TYR A 94 25.85 -7.68 5.97
CA TYR A 94 25.84 -9.10 6.30
C TYR A 94 24.50 -9.75 5.97
N LEU A 95 24.52 -11.09 5.82
CA LEU A 95 23.31 -11.87 5.61
C LEU A 95 22.31 -11.58 6.75
N PRO A 96 21.11 -11.07 6.44
CA PRO A 96 20.20 -10.61 7.47
C PRO A 96 19.57 -11.77 8.24
N SER A 97 19.28 -11.51 9.51
CA SER A 97 18.44 -12.40 10.31
C SER A 97 16.96 -12.21 9.95
N ILE A 98 16.13 -13.21 10.28
CA ILE A 98 14.68 -13.10 10.12
C ILE A 98 14.10 -11.89 10.88
N ALA A 99 14.65 -11.55 12.05
CA ALA A 99 14.20 -10.41 12.84
C ALA A 99 14.49 -9.07 12.14
N ALA A 100 15.61 -8.98 11.41
CA ALA A 100 15.90 -7.81 10.58
C ALA A 100 14.88 -7.66 9.45
N LEU A 101 14.52 -8.77 8.80
CA LEU A 101 13.51 -8.75 7.74
C LEU A 101 12.12 -8.37 8.29
N VAL A 102 11.72 -8.91 9.45
CA VAL A 102 10.46 -8.55 10.13
C VAL A 102 10.39 -7.04 10.41
N LYS A 103 11.46 -6.45 10.96
CA LYS A 103 11.53 -4.99 11.19
C LYS A 103 11.42 -4.20 9.89
N ALA A 104 12.04 -4.66 8.82
CA ALA A 104 11.93 -4.00 7.51
C ALA A 104 10.51 -4.13 6.92
N CYS A 105 9.82 -5.25 7.13
CA CYS A 105 8.40 -5.39 6.79
C CYS A 105 7.56 -4.37 7.55
N GLU A 106 7.78 -4.18 8.85
CA GLU A 106 7.03 -3.19 9.66
C GLU A 106 7.23 -1.74 9.18
N GLN A 107 8.39 -1.43 8.59
CA GLN A 107 8.73 -0.10 8.09
C GLN A 107 8.20 0.19 6.67
N SER A 108 7.57 -0.79 6.02
CA SER A 108 7.16 -0.70 4.61
C SER A 108 5.90 0.15 4.32
N LEU A 109 5.35 0.86 5.32
CA LEU A 109 4.14 1.68 5.17
C LEU A 109 4.24 2.66 3.99
N ASP A 110 5.42 3.27 3.80
CA ASP A 110 5.69 4.24 2.74
C ASP A 110 5.42 3.68 1.33
N LEU A 111 5.56 2.36 1.12
CA LEU A 111 5.31 1.72 -0.18
C LEU A 111 3.86 1.76 -0.61
N PHE A 112 2.97 1.73 0.38
CA PHE A 112 1.55 1.76 0.16
C PHE A 112 1.03 3.21 0.21
N GLY A 113 1.93 4.20 0.21
CA GLY A 113 1.59 5.62 0.36
C GLY A 113 1.03 5.96 1.74
N LEU A 114 1.18 5.07 2.73
CA LEU A 114 0.64 5.27 4.07
C LEU A 114 1.61 6.14 4.88
N PRO A 115 1.20 7.35 5.33
CA PRO A 115 2.05 8.16 6.18
C PRO A 115 2.34 7.47 7.53
N SER A 116 3.38 7.93 8.23
CA SER A 116 3.62 7.43 9.59
C SER A 116 2.44 7.75 10.52
N PRO A 117 2.15 6.93 11.55
CA PRO A 117 0.99 7.14 12.43
C PRO A 117 0.94 8.54 13.04
N ARG A 118 2.10 9.09 13.39
CA ARG A 118 2.20 10.45 13.93
C ARG A 118 1.86 11.52 12.89
N GLN A 119 2.35 11.39 11.66
CA GLN A 119 2.01 12.32 10.57
C GLN A 119 0.53 12.25 10.22
N ALA A 120 -0.01 11.03 10.10
CA ALA A 120 -1.43 10.78 9.86
C ALA A 120 -2.32 11.44 10.93
N TYR A 121 -1.93 11.31 12.21
CA TYR A 121 -2.64 11.94 13.31
C TYR A 121 -2.61 13.47 13.25
N ILE A 122 -1.44 14.07 12.98
CA ILE A 122 -1.30 15.53 12.84
C ILE A 122 -2.17 16.05 11.70
N GLU A 123 -2.18 15.34 10.56
CA GLU A 123 -3.05 15.66 9.42
C GLU A 123 -4.53 15.57 9.79
N ALA A 124 -4.95 14.52 10.49
CA ALA A 124 -6.32 14.32 10.94
C ALA A 124 -6.81 15.45 11.88
N CYS A 125 -5.98 15.85 12.83
CA CYS A 125 -6.25 16.97 13.74
C CYS A 125 -6.29 18.31 13.00
N GLY A 126 -5.37 18.53 12.03
CA GLY A 126 -5.23 19.78 11.29
C GLY A 126 -6.25 19.99 10.16
N ALA A 127 -6.95 18.95 9.71
CA ALA A 127 -7.84 19.07 8.55
C ALA A 127 -8.99 20.07 8.79
N SER A 128 -9.32 20.89 7.79
CA SER A 128 -10.45 21.81 7.87
C SER A 128 -11.79 21.09 7.67
N SER A 129 -12.87 21.67 8.19
CA SER A 129 -14.23 21.23 7.87
C SER A 129 -14.66 21.83 6.51
N PRO A 130 -15.32 21.06 5.62
CA PRO A 130 -15.71 19.65 5.75
C PRO A 130 -14.55 18.67 5.49
N LYS A 131 -14.34 17.73 6.43
CA LYS A 131 -13.27 16.71 6.38
C LYS A 131 -13.33 15.78 5.15
N ARG A 132 -14.40 15.82 4.37
CA ARG A 132 -14.60 15.01 3.16
C ARG A 132 -13.88 15.57 1.94
N ASP A 133 -13.80 16.89 1.83
CA ASP A 133 -13.20 17.59 0.68
C ASP A 133 -11.73 17.93 0.94
N TYR A 134 -11.18 17.47 2.06
CA TYR A 134 -9.80 17.69 2.43
C TYR A 134 -8.88 16.81 1.57
N PRO A 135 -7.76 17.34 1.05
CA PRO A 135 -6.80 16.57 0.26
C PRO A 135 -5.97 15.65 1.17
N TRP A 136 -6.54 14.51 1.54
CA TRP A 136 -5.88 13.53 2.39
C TRP A 136 -4.66 12.90 1.71
N SER A 137 -3.59 12.69 2.47
CA SER A 137 -2.41 11.95 2.01
C SER A 137 -2.76 10.51 1.60
N HIS A 138 -3.71 9.89 2.32
CA HIS A 138 -4.27 8.58 2.00
C HIS A 138 -5.66 8.44 2.64
N GLU A 139 -6.58 7.73 1.98
CA GLU A 139 -7.91 7.37 2.51
C GLU A 139 -7.85 6.67 3.88
N ALA A 140 -6.78 5.92 4.18
CA ALA A 140 -6.57 5.30 5.48
C ALA A 140 -6.57 6.34 6.63
N VAL A 141 -6.03 7.54 6.38
CA VAL A 141 -6.00 8.63 7.37
C VAL A 141 -7.43 9.15 7.63
N TYR A 142 -8.20 9.33 6.55
CA TYR A 142 -9.59 9.76 6.65
C TYR A 142 -10.46 8.75 7.42
N LEU A 143 -10.38 7.47 7.05
CA LEU A 143 -11.16 6.41 7.70
C LEU A 143 -10.72 6.19 9.15
N ALA A 144 -9.43 6.31 9.46
CA ALA A 144 -8.94 6.23 10.83
C ALA A 144 -9.50 7.38 11.68
N GLY A 145 -9.51 8.60 11.14
CA GLY A 145 -10.07 9.75 11.83
C GLY A 145 -11.58 9.67 12.01
N GLN A 146 -12.29 9.10 11.03
CA GLN A 146 -13.72 8.82 11.13
C GLN A 146 -14.02 7.78 12.22
N ALA A 147 -13.23 6.69 12.29
CA ALA A 147 -13.38 5.62 13.28
C ALA A 147 -13.04 6.08 14.70
N ALA A 148 -11.95 6.84 14.87
CA ALA A 148 -11.56 7.43 16.14
C ALA A 148 -12.51 8.55 16.60
N GLY A 149 -13.23 9.16 15.66
CA GLY A 149 -14.21 10.20 15.90
C GLY A 149 -13.60 11.61 15.83
N TRP A 150 -14.02 12.39 14.83
CA TRP A 150 -13.51 13.74 14.59
C TRP A 150 -13.66 14.69 15.79
N PHE A 151 -14.73 14.53 16.59
CA PHE A 151 -14.95 15.34 17.79
C PHE A 151 -13.89 15.07 18.87
N VAL A 152 -13.53 13.81 19.07
CA VAL A 152 -12.51 13.39 20.05
C VAL A 152 -11.15 13.92 19.62
N LEU A 153 -10.80 13.79 18.34
CA LEU A 153 -9.54 14.29 17.78
C LEU A 153 -9.41 15.83 17.84
N ALA A 154 -10.53 16.55 17.88
CA ALA A 154 -10.55 18.02 17.95
C ALA A 154 -10.62 18.57 19.38
N THR A 155 -11.14 17.81 20.34
CA THR A 155 -11.47 18.30 21.68
C THR A 155 -10.54 17.77 22.76
N GLU A 156 -10.13 16.50 22.66
CA GLU A 156 -9.32 15.83 23.66
C GLU A 156 -7.83 16.12 23.48
N SER A 157 -7.05 15.86 24.55
CA SER A 157 -5.58 15.99 24.51
C SER A 157 -4.93 14.88 23.67
N GLU A 158 -3.75 15.15 23.10
CA GLU A 158 -2.96 14.19 22.31
C GLU A 158 -2.74 12.87 23.06
N SER A 159 -2.56 12.90 24.39
CA SER A 159 -2.34 11.68 25.18
C SER A 159 -3.56 10.74 25.22
N ALA A 160 -4.77 11.28 25.05
CA ALA A 160 -6.01 10.50 25.05
C ALA A 160 -6.48 10.14 23.63
N SER A 161 -6.36 11.06 22.68
CA SER A 161 -6.86 10.89 21.31
C SER A 161 -5.88 10.14 20.40
N PHE A 162 -4.56 10.29 20.59
CA PHE A 162 -3.55 9.63 19.75
C PHE A 162 -3.62 8.10 19.83
N PRO A 163 -3.68 7.43 21.02
CA PRO A 163 -3.74 5.97 21.08
C PRO A 163 -4.98 5.38 20.40
N LEU A 164 -6.12 6.09 20.47
CA LEU A 164 -7.35 5.68 19.80
C LEU A 164 -7.21 5.77 18.28
N PHE A 165 -6.66 6.88 17.79
CA PHE A 165 -6.36 7.05 16.38
C PHE A 165 -5.37 6.01 15.87
N ASP A 166 -4.25 5.83 16.57
CA ASP A 166 -3.17 4.90 16.19
C ASP A 166 -3.70 3.46 16.09
N TYR A 167 -4.54 3.03 17.03
CA TYR A 167 -5.19 1.73 16.97
C TYR A 167 -6.00 1.53 15.69
N HIS A 168 -6.89 2.47 15.35
CA HIS A 168 -7.70 2.41 14.14
C HIS A 168 -6.86 2.53 12.86
N TYR A 169 -5.86 3.40 12.88
CA TYR A 169 -4.95 3.61 11.77
C TYR A 169 -4.14 2.34 11.45
N GLN A 170 -3.56 1.69 12.46
CA GLN A 170 -2.82 0.44 12.28
C GLN A 170 -3.69 -0.68 11.70
N LEU A 171 -4.96 -0.77 12.11
CA LEU A 171 -5.89 -1.76 11.56
C LEU A 171 -6.15 -1.51 10.06
N LEU A 172 -6.32 -0.23 9.68
CA LEU A 172 -6.53 0.16 8.28
C LEU A 172 -5.27 -0.03 7.44
N CYS A 173 -4.09 0.30 7.98
CA CYS A 173 -2.81 0.01 7.32
C CYS A 173 -2.67 -1.47 7.00
N ARG A 174 -2.98 -2.36 7.95
CA ARG A 174 -2.94 -3.82 7.71
C ARG A 174 -3.87 -4.25 6.58
N ARG A 175 -5.07 -3.66 6.48
CA ARG A 175 -6.04 -3.95 5.41
C ARG A 175 -5.52 -3.50 4.04
N VAL A 176 -4.99 -2.28 3.94
CA VAL A 176 -4.37 -1.76 2.71
C VAL A 176 -3.19 -2.63 2.28
N ILE A 177 -2.31 -3.00 3.22
CA ILE A 177 -1.15 -3.87 2.96
C ILE A 177 -1.57 -5.26 2.49
N SER A 178 -2.71 -5.78 2.97
CA SER A 178 -3.29 -7.05 2.51
C SER A 178 -3.91 -6.96 1.11
N GLY A 179 -3.93 -5.77 0.50
CA GLY A 179 -4.47 -5.52 -0.84
C GLY A 179 -5.96 -5.18 -0.85
N GLU A 180 -6.55 -4.88 0.31
CA GLU A 180 -7.93 -4.40 0.38
C GLU A 180 -7.98 -2.92 -0.03
N GLN A 181 -8.83 -2.59 -1.01
CA GLN A 181 -9.08 -1.20 -1.36
C GLN A 181 -10.02 -0.57 -0.34
N LEU A 182 -9.57 0.51 0.29
CA LEU A 182 -10.38 1.29 1.21
C LEU A 182 -11.35 2.16 0.42
N GLU A 183 -12.55 1.65 0.15
CA GLU A 183 -13.61 2.45 -0.45
C GLU A 183 -14.15 3.47 0.56
N VAL A 184 -13.85 4.74 0.34
CA VAL A 184 -14.56 5.83 1.02
C VAL A 184 -15.95 5.93 0.38
N THR A 185 -16.97 5.35 1.02
CA THR A 185 -18.36 5.54 0.58
C THR A 185 -18.73 7.01 0.78
N VAL A 186 -18.57 7.81 -0.27
CA VAL A 186 -19.08 9.17 -0.32
C VAL A 186 -20.61 9.07 -0.39
N VAL A 187 -21.26 9.08 0.77
CA VAL A 187 -22.70 9.34 0.81
C VAL A 187 -22.87 10.75 0.27
N ALA A 188 -23.38 10.82 -0.96
CA ALA A 188 -23.70 12.05 -1.65
C ALA A 188 -24.40 13.00 -0.68
N PRO A 189 -24.01 14.30 -0.65
CA PRO A 189 -24.70 15.27 0.19
C PRO A 189 -26.21 15.15 -0.07
N LEU A 190 -26.99 14.99 1.00
CA LEU A 190 -28.44 15.20 0.90
C LEU A 190 -28.60 16.56 0.20
N PRO A 191 -29.38 16.64 -0.89
CA PRO A 191 -29.52 17.89 -1.63
C PRO A 191 -29.88 18.98 -0.64
N ASP A 192 -29.17 20.11 -0.72
CA ASP A 192 -29.47 21.29 0.09
C ASP A 192 -30.98 21.46 0.07
N LYS A 193 -31.63 21.31 1.22
CA LYS A 193 -32.98 21.84 1.38
C LYS A 193 -32.78 23.35 1.34
N VAL A 194 -32.72 23.89 0.12
CA VAL A 194 -32.87 25.30 -0.15
C VAL A 194 -34.24 25.61 0.42
N ALA A 195 -34.28 26.09 1.66
CA ALA A 195 -35.47 26.66 2.24
C ALA A 195 -35.79 27.83 1.32
N ARG A 196 -36.71 27.61 0.37
CA ARG A 196 -37.17 28.64 -0.55
C ARG A 196 -37.79 29.72 0.32
N LEU A 197 -37.00 30.76 0.62
CA LEU A 197 -37.48 31.95 1.29
C LEU A 197 -38.61 32.49 0.44
N LEU A 198 -39.82 32.49 1.01
CA LEU A 198 -40.97 33.10 0.37
C LEU A 198 -40.64 34.56 0.09
N SER A 199 -40.86 35.00 -1.13
CA SER A 199 -40.71 36.42 -1.44
C SER A 199 -41.68 37.24 -0.59
N LYS A 200 -41.34 38.51 -0.28
CA LYS A 200 -42.17 39.38 0.59
C LYS A 200 -43.64 39.45 0.12
N ASN A 201 -43.89 39.35 -1.17
CA ASN A 201 -45.23 39.38 -1.76
C ASN A 201 -45.98 38.06 -1.55
N GLU A 202 -45.32 36.90 -1.69
CA GLU A 202 -45.92 35.59 -1.43
C GLU A 202 -46.21 35.38 0.06
N ALA A 203 -45.35 35.90 0.95
CA ALA A 203 -45.59 35.87 2.39
C ALA A 203 -46.82 36.71 2.79
N LYS A 204 -46.97 37.93 2.22
CA LYS A 204 -48.15 38.77 2.44
C LYS A 204 -49.44 38.13 1.91
N ALA A 205 -49.40 37.52 0.72
CA ALA A 205 -50.57 36.85 0.16
C ALA A 205 -51.02 35.64 1.00
N ARG A 206 -50.06 34.86 1.53
CA ARG A 206 -50.38 33.74 2.45
C ARG A 206 -50.92 34.22 3.80
N LEU A 207 -50.35 35.30 4.35
CA LEU A 207 -50.87 35.89 5.59
C LEU A 207 -52.28 36.45 5.41
N ALA A 208 -52.58 37.12 4.29
CA ALA A 208 -53.93 37.60 3.98
C ALA A 208 -54.92 36.42 3.88
N LYS A 209 -54.53 35.35 3.19
CA LYS A 209 -55.36 34.14 3.06
C LYS A 209 -55.61 33.45 4.41
N MET A 210 -54.60 33.38 5.27
CA MET A 210 -54.74 32.88 6.65
C MET A 210 -55.64 33.77 7.51
N ARG A 211 -55.64 35.09 7.28
CA ARG A 211 -56.48 36.04 8.00
C ARG A 211 -57.96 35.90 7.62
N ASP A 212 -58.23 35.69 6.34
CA ASP A 212 -59.58 35.41 5.83
C ASP A 212 -60.09 34.05 6.34
N GLU A 213 -59.23 33.02 6.40
CA GLU A 213 -59.59 31.69 6.93
C GLU A 213 -59.84 31.69 8.45
N LEU A 214 -59.22 32.61 9.20
CA LEU A 214 -59.39 32.76 10.64
C LEU A 214 -60.42 33.83 11.05
N GLY A 215 -61.06 34.50 10.08
CA GLY A 215 -62.15 35.45 10.30
C GLY A 215 -61.75 36.75 11.02
N LEU A 216 -60.54 37.26 10.75
CA LEU A 216 -59.95 38.49 11.33
C LEU A 216 -59.84 39.67 10.35
#